data_AF-A0A9D9M015-F1
#
_entry.id   AF-A0A9D9M015-F1
#
_cell.length_a   1.000
_cell.length_b   1.000
_cell.length_c   1.000
_cell.angle_alpha   90.00
_cell.angle_beta   90.00
_cell.angle_gamma   90.00
#
_symmetry.space_group_name_H-M   'P 1'
#
loop_
_entity.id
_entity.type
_entity.pdbx_description
1 polymer ?
#
loop_
_entity_poly.entity_id
_entity_poly.type
_entity_poly.pdbx_seq_one_letter_code
_entity_poly.pdbx_strand_id
1 'polypeptide(L)'
;MKKLLILIVMFVFVSAVFAESSSSAEDYTLAYFKKLNATQTKLTYMNKKGSLAKIGTETVNGNISGTLFYDVKIKGMGAVITLRYTNYCDEAGWTFDGEIITHSNMAQNGTFSGIIKVTGVSPAQVCYDNVLLAKGAPGGGFYLTTLPELPPEKIDYTLYFKSKE
;
A
#
# COMPACT_ATOMS: atom_id res chain seq x y z
N MET A 1 -50.87 44.33 -10.89
CA MET A 1 -51.37 43.39 -9.85
C MET A 1 -50.57 42.11 -9.96
N LYS A 2 -49.93 41.73 -8.85
CA LYS A 2 -48.94 40.66 -8.70
C LYS A 2 -49.54 39.28 -9.01
N LYS A 3 -48.90 38.49 -9.86
CA LYS A 3 -48.87 37.03 -9.71
C LYS A 3 -47.44 36.54 -9.89
N LEU A 4 -46.81 36.39 -8.73
CA LEU A 4 -45.53 35.76 -8.48
C LEU A 4 -45.71 34.25 -8.73
N LEU A 5 -45.18 33.72 -9.84
CA LEU A 5 -45.10 32.28 -10.05
C LEU A 5 -43.68 31.83 -9.68
N ILE A 6 -43.55 31.39 -8.43
CA ILE A 6 -42.36 30.74 -7.90
C ILE A 6 -42.26 29.37 -8.60
N LEU A 7 -41.34 29.23 -9.55
CA LEU A 7 -40.95 27.92 -10.06
C LEU A 7 -39.75 27.44 -9.23
N ILE A 8 -40.04 26.55 -8.28
CA ILE A 8 -39.06 25.89 -7.43
C ILE A 8 -38.16 25.04 -8.33
N VAL A 9 -36.89 25.40 -8.38
CA VAL A 9 -35.81 24.59 -8.95
C VAL A 9 -35.68 23.33 -8.08
N MET A 10 -36.21 22.21 -8.56
CA MET A 10 -36.02 20.91 -7.93
C MET A 10 -34.68 20.35 -8.41
N PHE A 11 -33.58 20.81 -7.80
CA PHE A 11 -32.27 20.16 -7.89
C PHE A 11 -32.38 18.84 -7.13
N VAL A 12 -32.67 17.75 -7.84
CA VAL A 12 -32.49 16.40 -7.29
C VAL A 12 -30.98 16.15 -7.28
N PHE A 13 -30.33 16.50 -6.19
CA PHE A 13 -29.06 15.90 -5.83
C PHE A 13 -29.35 14.42 -5.57
N VAL A 14 -29.15 13.57 -6.57
CA VAL A 14 -28.97 12.14 -6.33
C VAL A 14 -27.63 12.04 -5.63
N SER A 15 -27.65 12.08 -4.30
CA SER A 15 -26.53 11.62 -3.49
C SER A 15 -26.30 10.16 -3.90
N ALA A 16 -25.18 9.91 -4.59
CA ALA A 16 -24.71 8.58 -4.85
C ALA A 16 -24.46 7.92 -3.49
N VAL A 17 -25.42 7.13 -3.02
CA VAL A 17 -25.19 6.14 -1.98
C VAL A 17 -24.32 5.06 -2.63
N PHE A 18 -23.01 5.27 -2.61
CA PHE A 18 -22.08 4.16 -2.72
C PHE A 18 -22.20 3.38 -1.41
N ALA A 19 -23.13 2.43 -1.38
CA ALA A 19 -23.06 1.34 -0.45
C ALA A 19 -21.86 0.48 -0.87
N GLU A 20 -20.66 0.88 -0.43
CA GLU A 20 -19.49 0.02 -0.52
C GLU A 20 -19.75 -1.21 0.34
N SER A 21 -19.61 -2.38 -0.28
CA SER A 21 -19.48 -3.64 0.45
C SER A 21 -18.49 -3.43 1.57
N SER A 22 -18.89 -3.56 2.84
CA SER A 22 -17.97 -3.53 3.96
C SER A 22 -17.09 -4.78 3.89
N SER A 23 -16.11 -4.78 2.99
CA SER A 23 -15.04 -5.77 2.99
C SER A 23 -14.38 -5.67 4.35
N SER A 24 -14.24 -6.79 5.05
CA SER A 24 -13.52 -6.82 6.33
C SER A 24 -12.12 -6.21 6.14
N ALA A 25 -11.50 -5.72 7.23
CA ALA A 25 -10.14 -5.19 7.09
C ALA A 25 -9.17 -6.27 6.56
N GLU A 26 -9.43 -7.55 6.82
CA GLU A 26 -8.69 -8.67 6.21
C GLU A 26 -8.90 -8.74 4.70
N ASP A 27 -10.15 -8.71 4.19
CA ASP A 27 -10.45 -8.73 2.76
C ASP A 27 -9.83 -7.53 2.03
N TYR A 28 -9.95 -6.34 2.62
CA TYR A 28 -9.31 -5.14 2.11
C TYR A 28 -7.80 -5.31 2.04
N THR A 29 -7.18 -5.79 3.13
CA THR A 29 -5.71 -5.91 3.21
C THR A 29 -5.20 -6.95 2.22
N LEU A 30 -5.97 -8.01 1.95
CA LEU A 30 -5.65 -8.99 0.92
C LEU A 30 -5.66 -8.35 -0.47
N ALA A 31 -6.69 -7.56 -0.80
CA ALA A 31 -6.77 -6.83 -2.06
C ALA A 31 -5.64 -5.81 -2.20
N TYR A 32 -5.35 -5.07 -1.12
CA TYR A 32 -4.21 -4.15 -1.02
C TYR A 32 -2.89 -4.85 -1.35
N PHE A 33 -2.58 -6.00 -0.73
CA PHE A 33 -1.33 -6.70 -1.01
C PHE A 33 -1.23 -7.20 -2.45
N LYS A 34 -2.33 -7.66 -3.05
CA LYS A 34 -2.35 -8.03 -4.48
C LYS A 34 -1.96 -6.84 -5.36
N LYS A 35 -2.51 -5.66 -5.10
CA LYS A 35 -2.18 -4.43 -5.85
C LYS A 35 -0.75 -3.96 -5.56
N LEU A 36 -0.33 -3.93 -4.30
CA LEU A 36 1.03 -3.57 -3.90
C LEU A 36 2.07 -4.47 -4.57
N ASN A 37 1.88 -5.78 -4.54
CA ASN A 37 2.79 -6.74 -5.19
C ASN A 37 2.87 -6.48 -6.70
N ALA A 38 1.75 -6.17 -7.35
CA ALA A 38 1.73 -5.83 -8.78
C ALA A 38 2.61 -4.60 -9.08
N THR A 39 2.57 -3.54 -8.26
CA THR A 39 3.43 -2.35 -8.44
C THR A 39 4.92 -2.70 -8.39
N GLN A 40 5.31 -3.62 -7.50
CA GLN A 40 6.71 -3.99 -7.27
C GLN A 40 7.30 -4.85 -8.40
N THR A 41 6.46 -5.43 -9.27
CA THR A 41 6.94 -6.18 -10.45
C THR A 41 7.68 -5.30 -11.45
N LYS A 42 7.43 -3.98 -11.45
CA LYS A 42 8.12 -3.02 -12.33
C LYS A 42 9.55 -2.70 -11.91
N LEU A 43 9.92 -3.00 -10.67
CA LEU A 43 11.25 -2.71 -10.13
C LEU A 43 12.27 -3.73 -10.64
N THR A 44 13.23 -3.28 -11.44
CA THR A 44 14.21 -4.17 -12.07
C THR A 44 15.16 -4.78 -11.04
N TYR A 45 15.70 -3.98 -10.11
CA TYR A 45 16.63 -4.47 -9.10
C TYR A 45 15.95 -5.42 -8.12
N MET A 46 14.74 -5.10 -7.66
CA MET A 46 14.00 -5.93 -6.72
C MET A 46 13.74 -7.35 -7.24
N ASN A 47 13.60 -7.51 -8.55
CA ASN A 47 13.28 -8.77 -9.23
C ASN A 47 14.49 -9.52 -9.78
N LYS A 48 15.72 -9.03 -9.56
CA LYS A 48 16.95 -9.76 -9.95
C LYS A 48 17.13 -11.06 -9.15
N LYS A 49 17.74 -12.05 -9.79
CA LYS A 49 18.16 -13.30 -9.14
C LYS A 49 19.39 -13.04 -8.28
N GLY A 50 19.31 -13.34 -6.98
CA GLY A 50 20.40 -13.20 -6.00
C GLY A 50 20.39 -11.88 -5.23
N SER A 51 20.64 -11.94 -3.91
CA SER A 51 20.47 -10.80 -3.00
C SER A 51 21.39 -9.61 -3.31
N LEU A 52 22.64 -9.85 -3.68
CA LEU A 52 23.59 -8.77 -4.01
C LEU A 52 23.23 -8.05 -5.31
N ALA A 53 22.59 -8.75 -6.25
CA ALA A 53 22.15 -8.15 -7.51
C ALA A 53 20.97 -7.19 -7.32
N LYS A 54 20.25 -7.29 -6.19
CA LYS A 54 19.16 -6.39 -5.80
C LYS A 54 19.65 -5.07 -5.20
N ILE A 55 20.96 -4.93 -4.96
CA ILE A 55 21.54 -3.68 -4.48
C ILE A 55 21.52 -2.67 -5.61
N GLY A 56 20.97 -1.49 -5.33
CA GLY A 56 20.84 -0.42 -6.30
C GLY A 56 19.75 0.57 -5.89
N THR A 57 19.61 1.59 -6.73
CA THR A 57 18.56 2.60 -6.60
C THR A 57 17.85 2.70 -7.94
N GLU A 58 16.52 2.73 -7.94
CA GLU A 58 15.72 2.97 -9.14
C GLU A 58 14.43 3.73 -8.79
N THR A 59 13.82 4.31 -9.82
CA THR A 59 12.50 4.94 -9.72
C THR A 59 11.71 4.57 -10.95
N VAL A 60 10.48 4.11 -10.75
CA VAL A 60 9.55 3.76 -11.83
C VAL A 60 8.28 4.59 -11.71
N ASN A 61 7.68 4.91 -12.85
CA ASN A 61 6.43 5.67 -12.90
C ASN A 61 5.23 4.73 -12.80
N GLY A 62 4.16 5.22 -12.16
CA GLY A 62 2.84 4.61 -12.29
C GLY A 62 2.30 4.76 -13.73
N ASN A 63 1.39 3.90 -14.14
CA ASN A 63 0.75 3.99 -15.45
C ASN A 63 -0.13 5.24 -15.58
N ILE A 64 -0.67 5.73 -14.46
CA ILE A 64 -1.55 6.90 -14.40
C ILE A 64 -0.82 8.10 -13.79
N SER A 65 -0.17 7.92 -12.63
CA SER A 65 0.51 9.01 -11.93
C SER A 65 1.60 8.54 -10.97
N GLY A 66 2.42 9.49 -10.54
CA GLY A 66 3.36 9.34 -9.44
C GLY A 66 4.48 8.33 -9.68
N THR A 67 5.22 8.05 -8.61
CA THR A 67 6.48 7.29 -8.67
C THR A 67 6.63 6.29 -7.54
N LEU A 68 7.26 5.17 -7.84
CA LEU A 68 7.75 4.19 -6.88
C LEU A 68 9.28 4.22 -6.90
N PHE A 69 9.86 4.70 -5.81
CA PHE A 69 11.29 4.74 -5.56
C PHE A 69 11.72 3.49 -4.79
N TYR A 70 12.83 2.89 -5.20
CA TYR A 70 13.47 1.75 -4.56
C TYR A 70 14.94 2.06 -4.30
N ASP A 71 15.41 1.79 -3.09
CA ASP A 71 16.81 1.95 -2.71
C ASP A 71 17.25 0.84 -1.77
N VAL A 72 18.34 0.17 -2.10
CA VAL A 72 18.97 -0.84 -1.24
C VAL A 72 20.40 -0.45 -0.96
N LYS A 73 20.71 -0.31 0.33
CA LYS A 73 22.04 0.01 0.83
C LYS A 73 22.52 -1.05 1.80
N ILE A 74 23.77 -1.48 1.66
CA ILE A 74 24.45 -2.24 2.71
C ILE A 74 24.85 -1.27 3.81
N LYS A 75 24.50 -1.58 5.06
CA LYS A 75 24.89 -0.81 6.24
C LYS A 75 25.43 -1.77 7.30
N GLY A 76 26.75 -1.78 7.48
CA GLY A 76 27.42 -2.72 8.37
C GLY A 76 27.19 -4.17 7.95
N MET A 77 26.73 -5.01 8.88
CA MET A 77 26.42 -6.44 8.65
C MET A 77 24.96 -6.67 8.19
N GLY A 78 24.42 -5.76 7.38
CA GLY A 78 23.02 -5.80 7.01
C GLY A 78 22.67 -4.92 5.82
N ALA A 79 21.41 -4.91 5.45
CA ALA A 79 20.87 -4.07 4.39
C ALA A 79 19.66 -3.27 4.88
N VAL A 80 19.54 -2.05 4.36
CA VAL A 80 18.35 -1.21 4.47
C VAL A 80 17.73 -1.13 3.09
N ILE A 81 16.49 -1.59 2.96
CA ILE A 81 15.68 -1.48 1.75
C ILE A 81 14.62 -0.42 1.99
N THR A 82 14.51 0.56 1.10
CA THR A 82 13.47 1.59 1.12
C THR A 82 12.62 1.45 -0.13
N LEU A 83 11.32 1.28 0.05
CA LEU A 83 10.31 1.43 -0.99
C LEU A 83 9.49 2.68 -0.65
N ARG A 84 9.50 3.69 -1.51
CA ARG A 84 8.73 4.93 -1.31
C ARG A 84 7.79 5.16 -2.48
N TYR A 85 6.50 5.21 -2.18
CA TYR A 85 5.44 5.58 -3.09
C TYR A 85 5.17 7.08 -2.94
N THR A 86 5.04 7.78 -4.05
CA THR A 86 4.68 9.20 -4.08
C THR A 86 3.57 9.39 -5.09
N ASN A 87 2.32 9.49 -4.61
CA ASN A 87 1.10 9.51 -5.41
C ASN A 87 1.08 8.48 -6.56
N TYR A 88 1.64 7.29 -6.33
CA TYR A 88 1.82 6.26 -7.35
C TYR A 88 0.47 5.63 -7.68
N CYS A 89 0.13 5.57 -8.96
CA CYS A 89 -1.13 5.00 -9.42
C CYS A 89 -0.93 4.24 -10.74
N ASP A 90 -1.21 2.95 -10.73
CA ASP A 90 -1.29 2.12 -11.94
C ASP A 90 -2.71 1.91 -12.43
N GLU A 91 -3.67 1.93 -11.50
CA GLU A 91 -5.07 1.62 -11.73
C GLU A 91 -5.93 2.54 -10.87
N ALA A 92 -6.98 3.10 -11.48
CA ALA A 92 -7.89 4.01 -10.78
C ALA A 92 -8.44 3.36 -9.50
N GLY A 93 -8.49 4.15 -8.43
CA GLY A 93 -8.93 3.68 -7.11
C GLY A 93 -7.82 3.24 -6.17
N TRP A 94 -6.59 3.02 -6.68
CA TRP A 94 -5.43 2.59 -5.90
C TRP A 94 -4.26 3.57 -6.05
N THR A 95 -4.33 4.71 -5.37
CA THR A 95 -3.21 5.66 -5.31
C THR A 95 -2.43 5.44 -4.02
N PHE A 96 -1.18 5.01 -4.14
CA PHE A 96 -0.29 4.69 -3.03
C PHE A 96 0.61 5.89 -2.69
N ASP A 97 0.70 6.22 -1.42
CA ASP A 97 1.63 7.23 -0.90
C ASP A 97 2.20 6.77 0.46
N GLY A 98 3.49 7.00 0.67
CA GLY A 98 4.20 6.64 1.90
C GLY A 98 5.41 5.75 1.62
N GLU A 99 5.93 5.11 2.67
CA GLU A 99 7.15 4.30 2.55
C GLU A 99 7.12 3.04 3.41
N ILE A 100 7.84 2.04 2.93
CA ILE A 100 8.17 0.81 3.65
C ILE A 100 9.70 0.74 3.73
N ILE A 101 10.21 0.70 4.95
CA ILE A 101 11.64 0.55 5.23
C ILE A 101 11.85 -0.82 5.86
N THR A 102 12.67 -1.65 5.22
CA THR A 102 13.09 -2.95 5.75
C THR A 102 14.51 -2.88 6.22
N HIS A 103 14.73 -3.20 7.48
CA HIS A 103 16.05 -3.45 8.05
C HIS A 103 16.29 -4.96 8.09
N SER A 104 17.42 -5.41 7.56
CA SER A 104 17.81 -6.81 7.57
C SER A 104 19.27 -7.00 7.96
N ASN A 105 19.57 -8.11 8.62
CA ASN A 105 20.93 -8.57 8.89
C ASN A 105 21.42 -9.57 7.81
N MET A 106 22.67 -10.06 7.94
CA MET A 106 23.23 -11.07 7.02
C MET A 106 22.45 -12.39 6.95
N ALA A 107 21.68 -12.73 7.98
CA ALA A 107 20.79 -13.89 8.00
C ALA A 107 19.40 -13.60 7.40
N GLN A 108 19.23 -12.41 6.80
CA GLN A 108 17.99 -11.92 6.20
C GLN A 108 16.82 -11.83 7.19
N ASN A 109 17.13 -11.62 8.47
CA ASN A 109 16.15 -11.36 9.52
C ASN A 109 16.19 -9.88 9.92
N GLY A 110 15.07 -9.37 10.43
CA GLY A 110 14.99 -7.98 10.90
C GLY A 110 13.55 -7.49 11.02
N THR A 111 13.31 -6.25 10.62
CA THR A 111 12.02 -5.58 10.84
C THR A 111 11.57 -4.80 9.61
N PHE A 112 10.26 -4.61 9.51
CA PHE A 112 9.67 -3.61 8.65
C PHE A 112 9.29 -2.39 9.49
N SER A 113 9.21 -1.25 8.84
CA SER A 113 8.66 -0.02 9.41
C SER A 113 8.07 0.82 8.29
N GLY A 114 7.20 1.74 8.66
CA GLY A 114 6.58 2.68 7.74
C GLY A 114 5.11 2.38 7.48
N ILE A 115 4.53 3.27 6.70
CA ILE A 115 3.09 3.39 6.50
C ILE A 115 2.85 3.64 5.02
N ILE A 116 1.92 2.91 4.45
CA ILE A 116 1.35 3.19 3.14
C ILE A 116 -0.08 3.66 3.32
N LYS A 117 -0.38 4.83 2.77
CA LYS A 117 -1.71 5.38 2.63
C LYS A 117 -2.19 5.09 1.22
N VAL A 118 -3.41 4.59 1.12
CA VAL A 118 -4.13 4.46 -0.14
C VAL A 118 -5.19 5.53 -0.17
N THR A 119 -5.26 6.27 -1.28
CA THR A 119 -6.33 7.22 -1.58
C THR A 119 -7.06 6.82 -2.86
N GLY A 120 -8.26 7.36 -3.06
CA GLY A 120 -9.11 7.06 -4.21
C GLY A 120 -10.40 6.39 -3.77
N VAL A 121 -10.81 5.37 -4.51
CA VAL A 121 -12.04 4.61 -4.26
C VAL A 121 -11.87 3.65 -3.09
N SER A 122 -10.65 3.16 -2.82
CA SER A 122 -10.40 2.21 -1.74
C SER A 122 -9.45 2.79 -0.68
N PRO A 123 -9.83 3.88 0.00
CA PRO A 123 -8.94 4.57 0.91
C PRO A 123 -8.68 3.73 2.17
N ALA A 124 -7.43 3.66 2.61
CA ALA A 124 -7.04 3.08 3.89
C ALA A 124 -5.60 3.46 4.23
N GLN A 125 -5.15 2.99 5.40
CA GLN A 125 -3.75 3.05 5.81
C GLN A 125 -3.29 1.67 6.28
N VAL A 126 -2.13 1.22 5.81
CA VAL A 126 -1.48 -0.03 6.26
C VAL A 126 -0.13 0.30 6.88
N CYS A 127 0.05 -0.06 8.15
CA CYS A 127 1.28 0.14 8.91
C CYS A 127 2.07 -1.18 9.07
N TYR A 128 3.39 -1.08 8.90
CA TYR A 128 4.33 -2.20 8.85
C TYR A 128 5.17 -2.37 10.11
N ASP A 129 5.09 -1.44 11.07
CA ASP A 129 5.98 -1.37 12.24
C ASP A 129 5.93 -2.61 13.16
N ASN A 130 4.87 -3.42 13.05
CA ASN A 130 4.68 -4.62 13.87
C ASN A 130 5.03 -5.92 13.12
N VAL A 131 5.65 -5.84 11.94
CA VAL A 131 6.01 -7.00 11.12
C VAL A 131 7.48 -7.34 11.27
N LEU A 132 7.76 -8.63 11.48
CA LEU A 132 9.11 -9.17 11.55
C LEU A 132 9.52 -9.74 10.19
N LEU A 133 10.75 -9.46 9.79
CA LEU A 133 11.39 -10.09 8.64
C LEU A 133 12.08 -11.37 9.11
N ALA A 134 11.77 -12.50 8.47
CA ALA A 134 12.49 -13.76 8.63
C ALA A 134 12.85 -14.33 7.26
N LYS A 135 14.14 -14.66 7.06
CA LYS A 135 14.65 -15.26 5.82
C LYS A 135 14.23 -14.50 4.54
N GLY A 136 14.20 -13.16 4.61
CA GLY A 136 13.90 -12.29 3.47
C GLY A 136 12.42 -12.11 3.14
N ALA A 137 11.49 -12.59 3.98
CA ALA A 137 10.06 -12.37 3.84
C ALA A 137 9.40 -12.03 5.20
N PRO A 138 8.14 -11.54 5.23
CA PRO A 138 7.39 -11.45 6.47
C PRO A 138 7.35 -12.81 7.18
N GLY A 139 7.76 -12.86 8.44
CA GLY A 139 7.95 -14.11 9.19
C GLY A 139 7.32 -14.12 10.58
N GLY A 140 6.61 -13.06 10.95
CA GLY A 140 5.93 -12.93 12.22
C GLY A 140 5.31 -11.54 12.39
N GLY A 141 4.50 -11.39 13.42
CA GLY A 141 3.84 -10.13 13.76
C GLY A 141 2.57 -9.88 12.97
N PHE A 142 2.19 -8.62 12.82
CA PHE A 142 0.93 -8.22 12.18
C PHE A 142 1.07 -6.85 11.49
N TYR A 143 0.23 -6.60 10.52
CA TYR A 143 -0.02 -5.28 9.96
C TYR A 143 -1.13 -4.58 10.77
N LEU A 144 -1.07 -3.26 10.87
CA LEU A 144 -2.22 -2.48 11.34
C LEU A 144 -2.90 -1.85 10.13
N THR A 145 -4.12 -2.28 9.84
CA THR A 145 -4.94 -1.73 8.76
C THR A 145 -6.00 -0.82 9.35
N THR A 146 -6.04 0.43 8.89
CA THR A 146 -7.02 1.43 9.31
C THR A 146 -7.88 1.79 8.11
N LEU A 147 -9.13 1.33 8.12
CA LEU A 147 -10.15 1.74 7.16
C LEU A 147 -10.75 3.10 7.58
N PRO A 148 -11.34 3.87 6.66
CA PRO A 148 -11.95 5.16 6.98
C PRO A 148 -13.00 5.00 8.07
N GLU A 149 -12.97 5.90 9.05
CA GLU A 149 -13.95 5.97 10.14
C GLU A 149 -14.03 4.71 11.04
N LEU A 150 -13.11 3.76 10.86
CA LEU A 150 -13.02 2.52 11.64
C LEU A 150 -11.73 2.50 12.46
N PRO A 151 -11.73 1.85 13.64
CA PRO A 151 -10.51 1.66 14.41
C PRO A 151 -9.51 0.77 13.67
N PRO A 152 -8.19 0.92 13.92
CA PRO A 152 -7.19 0.03 13.33
C PRO A 152 -7.40 -1.43 13.74
N GLU A 153 -7.30 -2.34 12.76
CA GLU A 153 -7.40 -3.77 12.96
C GLU A 153 -6.04 -4.46 12.77
N LYS A 154 -5.78 -5.49 13.58
CA LYS A 154 -4.56 -6.30 13.48
C LYS A 154 -4.76 -7.39 12.44
N ILE A 155 -3.95 -7.33 11.39
CA ILE A 155 -4.00 -8.29 10.29
C ILE A 155 -2.74 -9.15 10.32
N ASP A 156 -2.91 -10.47 10.46
CA ASP A 156 -1.79 -11.39 10.60
C ASP A 156 -0.83 -11.32 9.39
N TYR A 157 0.47 -11.46 9.65
CA TYR A 157 1.49 -11.35 8.60
C TYR A 157 1.30 -12.39 7.48
N THR A 158 0.66 -13.52 7.77
CA THR A 158 0.43 -14.61 6.80
C THR A 158 -0.46 -14.19 5.64
N LEU A 159 -1.29 -13.16 5.79
CA LEU A 159 -2.14 -12.64 4.72
C LEU A 159 -1.32 -12.18 3.51
N TYR A 160 -0.09 -11.70 3.73
CA TYR A 160 0.84 -11.37 2.64
C TYR A 160 1.12 -12.57 1.73
N PHE A 161 1.23 -13.78 2.26
CA PHE A 161 1.48 -14.97 1.43
C PHE A 161 0.23 -15.39 0.65
N LYS A 162 -0.95 -15.31 1.26
CA LYS A 162 -2.24 -15.52 0.57
C LYS A 162 -2.41 -14.58 -0.63
N SER A 163 -1.82 -13.39 -0.59
CA SER A 163 -1.89 -12.43 -1.71
C SER A 163 -1.06 -12.82 -2.95
N LYS A 164 -0.20 -13.84 -2.84
CA LYS A 164 0.67 -14.34 -3.91
C LYS A 164 0.13 -15.61 -4.59
N GLU A 165 -0.92 -16.18 -4.03
CA GLU A 165 -1.70 -17.28 -4.61
C GLU A 165 -2.62 -16.74 -5.71
#